data_AF-A0AB33JHM5-F1
#
_entry.id   AF-A0AB33JHM5-F1
#
_cell.length_a   1.000
_cell.length_b   1.000
_cell.length_c   1.000
_cell.angle_alpha   90.00
_cell.angle_beta   90.00
_cell.angle_gamma   90.00
#
_symmetry.space_group_name_H-M   'P 1'
#
loop_
_entity.id
_entity.type
_entity.pdbx_description
1 polymer ?
#
loop_
_entity_poly.entity_id
_entity_poly.type
_entity_poly.pdbx_seq_one_letter_code
_entity_poly.pdbx_strand_id
1 'polypeptide(L)'
;MGRIKGTPKTGGRTKGTPNKVTASLKDFIRNLIDENREQVIADLRELEPYQRLLFIERLIGYVLPKQASVDVQSQIEAEYKALDRLIDEAPDEFIDKITSKILKLQEAKKQ
;
A
#
# COMPACT_ATOMS: atom_id res chain seq x y z
N MET A 1 35.59 -31.53 16.83
CA MET A 1 35.15 -30.55 17.85
C MET A 1 33.90 -29.84 17.33
N GLY A 2 32.80 -29.84 18.09
CA GLY A 2 31.57 -29.13 17.74
C GLY A 2 31.69 -27.63 18.05
N ARG A 3 30.95 -26.79 17.30
CA ARG A 3 30.95 -25.34 17.50
C ARG A 3 30.39 -24.98 18.88
N ILE A 4 31.05 -24.08 19.59
CA ILE A 4 30.74 -23.68 20.97
C ILE A 4 29.37 -22.96 21.01
N LYS A 5 28.50 -23.33 21.95
CA LYS A 5 27.17 -22.74 22.12
C LYS A 5 27.31 -21.26 22.48
N GLY A 6 26.65 -20.38 21.72
CA GLY A 6 26.67 -18.92 21.94
C GLY A 6 27.51 -18.11 20.96
N THR A 7 28.25 -18.73 20.02
CA THR A 7 28.96 -17.98 18.98
C THR A 7 27.98 -17.31 18.00
N PRO A 8 28.17 -16.04 17.63
CA PRO A 8 27.35 -15.39 16.62
C PRO A 8 27.42 -16.14 15.29
N LYS A 9 26.29 -16.27 14.59
CA LYS A 9 26.24 -16.94 13.28
C LYS A 9 27.01 -16.10 12.27
N THR A 10 28.18 -16.59 11.85
CA THR A 10 29.07 -15.95 10.87
C THR A 10 28.76 -16.35 9.41
N GLY A 11 27.59 -16.94 9.16
CA GLY A 11 27.19 -17.41 7.83
C GLY A 11 25.86 -18.18 7.84
N GLY A 12 25.24 -18.26 6.66
CA GLY A 12 23.92 -18.86 6.43
C GLY A 12 23.09 -18.00 5.47
N ARG A 13 21.93 -18.50 5.02
CA ARG A 13 20.98 -17.69 4.23
C ARG A 13 20.53 -16.49 5.08
N THR A 14 20.59 -15.28 4.51
CA THR A 14 20.07 -14.08 5.16
C THR A 14 18.55 -14.14 5.23
N LYS A 15 17.98 -13.63 6.32
CA LYS A 15 16.53 -13.55 6.51
C LYS A 15 15.94 -12.74 5.34
N GLY A 16 14.99 -13.33 4.61
CA GLY A 16 14.38 -12.72 3.42
C GLY A 16 14.93 -13.22 2.08
N THR A 17 16.03 -13.99 2.04
CA THR A 17 16.46 -14.65 0.80
C THR A 17 15.35 -15.60 0.33
N PRO A 18 14.82 -15.51 -0.91
CA PRO A 18 13.83 -16.45 -1.42
C PRO A 18 14.38 -17.88 -1.44
N ASN A 19 13.55 -18.92 -1.23
CA ASN A 19 13.99 -20.30 -1.39
C ASN A 19 14.36 -20.55 -2.86
N LYS A 20 15.42 -21.32 -3.15
CA LYS A 20 15.87 -21.57 -4.54
C LYS A 20 14.75 -22.12 -5.43
N VAL A 21 13.91 -22.99 -4.88
CA VAL A 21 12.71 -23.55 -5.55
C VAL A 21 11.65 -22.47 -5.83
N THR A 22 11.44 -21.52 -4.92
CA THR A 22 10.50 -20.41 -5.14
C THR A 22 11.02 -19.41 -6.17
N ALA A 23 12.34 -19.22 -6.27
CA ALA A 23 12.94 -18.40 -7.31
C ALA A 23 12.79 -19.07 -8.69
N SER A 24 13.12 -20.36 -8.80
CA SER A 24 12.98 -21.10 -10.07
C SER A 24 11.55 -21.15 -10.59
N LEU A 25 10.56 -21.28 -9.71
CA LEU A 25 9.15 -21.24 -10.12
C LEU A 25 8.73 -19.85 -10.62
N LYS A 26 9.18 -18.78 -9.95
CA LYS A 26 8.89 -17.40 -10.39
C LYS A 26 9.51 -17.11 -11.74
N ASP A 27 10.74 -17.55 -11.96
CA ASP A 27 11.44 -17.37 -13.23
C ASP A 27 10.78 -18.20 -14.34
N PHE A 28 10.38 -19.44 -14.04
CA PHE A 28 9.59 -20.26 -14.98
C PHE A 28 8.26 -19.59 -15.35
N ILE A 29 7.48 -19.11 -14.38
CA ILE A 29 6.20 -18.43 -14.65
C ILE A 29 6.43 -17.14 -15.45
N ARG A 30 7.47 -16.36 -15.13
CA ARG A 30 7.83 -15.16 -15.89
C ARG A 30 8.12 -15.52 -17.35
N ASN A 31 9.01 -16.49 -17.57
CA ASN A 31 9.39 -16.91 -18.91
C ASN A 31 8.19 -17.44 -19.70
N LEU A 32 7.36 -18.26 -19.07
CA LEU A 32 6.12 -18.76 -19.69
C LEU A 32 5.21 -17.61 -20.14
N ILE A 33 5.02 -16.59 -19.30
CA ILE A 33 4.20 -15.42 -19.67
C ILE A 33 4.86 -14.63 -20.81
N ASP A 34 6.18 -14.43 -20.74
CA ASP A 34 6.91 -13.65 -21.73
C ASP A 34 6.94 -14.32 -23.11
N GLU A 35 7.11 -15.64 -23.15
CA GLU A 35 7.11 -16.44 -24.38
C GLU A 35 5.73 -16.50 -25.04
N ASN A 36 4.64 -16.44 -24.25
CA ASN A 36 3.27 -16.55 -24.77
C ASN A 36 2.62 -15.20 -25.12
N ARG A 37 3.37 -14.09 -25.09
CA ARG A 37 2.82 -12.74 -25.36
C ARG A 37 2.14 -12.63 -26.72
N GLU A 38 2.74 -13.19 -27.77
CA GLU A 38 2.19 -13.14 -29.12
C GLU A 38 0.88 -13.94 -29.22
N GLN A 39 0.84 -15.12 -28.61
CA GLN A 39 -0.37 -15.95 -28.55
C GLN A 39 -1.50 -15.23 -27.80
N VAL A 40 -1.22 -14.61 -26.65
CA VAL A 40 -2.22 -13.85 -25.90
C VAL A 40 -2.81 -12.71 -26.73
N ILE A 41 -2.00 -12.03 -27.54
CA ILE A 41 -2.50 -10.97 -28.43
C ILE A 41 -3.38 -11.56 -29.54
N ALA A 42 -3.02 -12.73 -30.09
CA ALA A 42 -3.84 -13.43 -31.07
C ALA A 42 -5.19 -13.85 -30.48
N ASP A 43 -5.17 -14.51 -29.32
CA ASP A 43 -6.38 -14.93 -28.60
C ASP A 43 -7.30 -13.73 -28.31
N LEU A 44 -6.74 -12.61 -27.85
CA LEU A 44 -7.51 -11.38 -27.61
C LEU A 44 -8.18 -10.85 -28.87
N ARG A 45 -7.60 -11.04 -30.06
CA ARG A 45 -8.22 -10.61 -31.33
C ARG A 45 -9.37 -11.52 -31.73
N GLU A 46 -9.30 -12.80 -31.41
CA GLU A 46 -10.32 -13.82 -31.70
C GLU A 46 -11.53 -13.75 -30.74
N LEU A 47 -11.37 -13.14 -29.57
CA LEU A 47 -12.48 -12.94 -28.63
C LEU A 47 -13.59 -12.04 -29.18
N GLU A 48 -14.81 -12.34 -28.73
CA GLU A 48 -15.99 -11.49 -28.94
C GLU A 48 -15.73 -10.07 -28.43
N PRO A 49 -16.27 -9.02 -29.09
CA PRO A 49 -15.96 -7.63 -28.75
C PRO A 49 -16.16 -7.29 -27.28
N TYR A 50 -17.24 -7.79 -26.66
CA TYR A 50 -17.51 -7.58 -25.24
C TYR A 50 -16.47 -8.24 -24.33
N GLN A 51 -16.12 -9.50 -24.61
CA GLN A 51 -15.12 -10.25 -23.82
C GLN A 51 -13.74 -9.61 -23.92
N ARG A 52 -13.36 -9.15 -25.11
CA ARG A 52 -12.12 -8.42 -25.35
C ARG A 52 -12.05 -7.14 -24.50
N LEU A 53 -13.12 -6.35 -24.46
CA LEU A 53 -13.18 -5.13 -23.64
C LEU A 53 -13.09 -5.45 -22.14
N LEU A 54 -13.77 -6.48 -21.66
CA LEU A 54 -13.72 -6.91 -20.26
C LEU A 54 -12.32 -7.40 -19.84
N PHE A 55 -11.63 -8.13 -20.70
CA PHE A 55 -10.24 -8.54 -20.44
C PHE A 55 -9.30 -7.35 -20.37
N ILE A 56 -9.43 -6.41 -21.31
CA ILE A 56 -8.62 -5.18 -21.33
C ILE A 56 -8.87 -4.34 -20.07
N GLU A 57 -10.13 -4.15 -19.65
CA GLU A 57 -10.48 -3.45 -18.40
C GLU A 57 -9.76 -4.05 -17.18
N ARG A 58 -9.75 -5.38 -17.07
CA ARG A 58 -9.06 -6.09 -15.98
C ARG A 58 -7.55 -5.89 -16.03
N LEU A 59 -6.94 -5.93 -17.22
CA LEU A 59 -5.51 -5.71 -17.40
C LEU A 59 -5.09 -4.27 -17.04
N ILE A 60 -5.90 -3.28 -17.40
CA ILE A 60 -5.66 -1.87 -17.04
C ILE A 60 -5.51 -1.72 -15.53
N GLY A 61 -6.29 -2.45 -14.73
CA GLY A 61 -6.22 -2.43 -13.27
C GLY A 61 -4.90 -2.93 -12.65
N TYR A 62 -4.03 -3.60 -13.44
CA TYR A 62 -2.69 -4.03 -13.01
C TYR A 62 -1.57 -3.14 -13.56
N VAL A 63 -1.83 -2.41 -14.66
CA VAL A 63 -0.85 -1.51 -15.29
C VAL A 63 -0.95 -0.11 -14.70
N LEU A 64 -2.18 0.37 -14.52
CA LEU A 64 -2.44 1.66 -13.91
C LEU A 64 -2.65 1.48 -12.41
N PRO A 65 -2.07 2.35 -11.57
CA PRO A 65 -2.47 2.43 -10.17
C PRO A 65 -3.97 2.69 -10.14
N LYS A 66 -4.75 1.76 -9.60
CA LYS A 66 -6.13 2.07 -9.23
C LYS A 66 -6.03 3.22 -8.25
N GLN A 67 -6.74 4.32 -8.53
CA GLN A 67 -6.93 5.35 -7.51
C GLN A 67 -7.45 4.61 -6.29
N ALA A 68 -6.64 4.59 -5.22
CA ALA A 68 -7.10 4.04 -3.97
C ALA A 68 -8.40 4.79 -3.67
N SER A 69 -9.50 4.06 -3.50
CA SER A 69 -10.67 4.64 -2.85
C SER A 69 -10.12 5.18 -1.54
N VAL A 70 -10.03 6.50 -1.42
CA VAL A 70 -9.43 7.10 -0.25
C VAL A 70 -10.32 6.67 0.90
N ASP A 71 -9.78 5.77 1.73
CA ASP A 71 -10.53 5.23 2.84
C ASP A 71 -10.83 6.40 3.77
N VAL A 72 -12.09 6.54 4.20
CA VAL A 72 -12.51 7.65 5.08
C VAL A 72 -11.63 7.68 6.33
N GLN A 73 -11.23 6.51 6.82
CA GLN A 73 -10.31 6.38 7.94
C GLN A 73 -8.94 6.99 7.64
N SER A 74 -8.40 6.78 6.44
CA SER A 74 -7.10 7.35 6.03
C SER A 74 -7.12 8.88 5.89
N GLN A 75 -8.26 9.47 5.48
CA GLN A 75 -8.40 10.93 5.45
C GLN A 75 -8.45 11.51 6.85
N ILE A 76 -9.24 10.89 7.73
CA ILE A 76 -9.38 11.30 9.12
C ILE A 76 -8.02 11.23 9.83
N GLU A 77 -7.24 10.16 9.64
CA GLU A 77 -5.90 10.05 10.21
C GLU A 77 -4.95 11.13 9.69
N ALA A 78 -5.02 11.45 8.40
CA ALA A 78 -4.19 12.51 7.81
C ALA A 78 -4.56 13.89 8.35
N GLU A 79 -5.86 14.17 8.55
CA GLU A 79 -6.34 15.41 9.16
C GLU A 79 -5.93 15.53 10.63
N TYR A 80 -6.10 14.47 11.44
CA TYR A 80 -5.63 14.47 12.83
C TYR A 80 -4.14 14.78 12.92
N LYS A 81 -3.32 14.13 12.07
CA LYS A 81 -1.88 14.37 12.05
C LYS A 81 -1.51 15.78 11.60
N ALA A 82 -2.30 16.40 10.72
CA ALA A 82 -2.11 17.79 10.32
C ALA A 82 -2.47 18.74 11.46
N LEU A 83 -3.55 18.45 12.21
CA LEU A 83 -3.93 19.20 13.40
C LEU A 83 -2.88 19.12 14.50
N ASP A 84 -2.34 17.94 14.79
CA ASP A 84 -1.29 17.75 15.79
C ASP A 84 -0.08 18.66 15.52
N ARG A 85 0.38 18.72 14.26
CA ARG A 85 1.49 19.60 13.86
C ARG A 85 1.17 21.09 14.05
N LEU A 86 -0.06 21.50 13.71
CA LEU A 86 -0.49 22.87 13.89
C LEU A 86 -0.58 23.25 15.36
N ILE A 87 -0.94 22.32 16.23
CA ILE A 87 -0.96 22.54 17.68
C ILE A 87 0.46 22.70 18.20
N ASP A 88 1.40 21.86 17.75
CA ASP A 88 2.80 21.91 18.16
C ASP A 88 3.53 23.19 17.70
N GLU A 89 3.18 23.72 16.53
CA GLU A 89 3.81 24.92 15.95
C GLU A 89 3.10 26.23 16.32
N ALA A 90 1.88 26.17 16.85
CA ALA A 90 1.09 27.37 17.14
C ALA A 90 1.57 28.10 18.40
N PRO A 91 1.51 29.45 18.43
CA PRO A 91 1.76 30.22 19.63
C PRO A 91 0.70 29.96 20.71
N ASP A 92 1.13 29.90 21.97
CA ASP A 92 0.28 29.62 23.14
C ASP A 92 -0.96 30.53 23.23
N GLU A 93 -0.81 31.83 22.92
CA GLU A 93 -1.92 32.79 22.92
C GLU A 93 -3.07 32.38 21.98
N PHE A 94 -2.75 31.71 20.88
CA PHE A 94 -3.74 31.27 19.90
C PHE A 94 -4.43 29.98 20.37
N ILE A 95 -3.68 29.07 20.99
CA ILE A 95 -4.21 27.85 21.61
C ILE A 95 -5.20 28.18 22.72
N ASP A 96 -4.88 29.16 23.57
CA ASP A 96 -5.76 29.59 24.67
C ASP A 96 -7.06 30.23 24.16
N LYS A 97 -6.97 31.04 23.09
CA LYS A 97 -8.14 31.63 22.43
C LYS A 97 -9.04 30.56 21.79
N ILE A 98 -8.44 29.54 21.17
CA ILE A 98 -9.20 28.41 20.60
C ILE A 98 -9.88 27.63 21.72
N THR A 99 -9.14 27.25 22.77
CA THR A 99 -9.66 26.48 23.91
C THR A 99 -10.82 27.18 24.60
N SER A 100 -10.66 28.48 24.91
CA SER A 100 -11.72 29.28 25.54
C SER A 100 -12.97 29.40 24.65
N LYS A 101 -12.81 29.48 23.33
CA LYS A 101 -13.95 29.51 22.39
C LYS A 101 -14.65 28.15 22.31
N ILE A 102 -13.92 27.04 22.35
CA ILE A 102 -14.50 25.68 22.38
C ILE A 102 -15.30 25.45 23.65
N LEU A 103 -14.76 25.83 24.82
CA LEU A 103 -15.46 25.69 26.11
C LEU A 103 -16.79 26.45 26.11
N LYS A 104 -16.80 27.71 25.65
CA LYS A 104 -18.02 28.52 25.51
C LYS A 104 -19.07 27.86 24.61
N LEU A 105 -18.62 27.23 23.51
CA LEU A 105 -19.52 26.52 22.59
C LEU A 105 -20.08 25.22 23.19
N GLN A 106 -19.30 24.51 24.00
CA GLN A 106 -19.78 23.31 24.71
C GLN A 106 -20.77 23.64 25.81
N GLU A 107 -20.56 24.74 26.53
CA GLU A 107 -21.50 25.25 27.54
C GLU A 107 -22.83 25.68 26.89
N ALA A 108 -22.78 26.39 25.76
CA ALA A 108 -23.96 26.79 25.01
C ALA A 108 -24.74 25.61 24.40
N LYS A 109 -24.10 24.46 24.14
CA LYS A 109 -24.76 23.23 23.67
C LYS A 109 -25.38 22.37 24.79
N LYS A 110 -25.03 22.62 26.04
CA LYS A 110 -25.54 21.89 27.22
C LYS A 110 -26.76 22.55 27.86
N GLN A 111 -27.07 23.79 27.49
CA GLN A 111 -28.34 24.48 27.81
C GLN A 111 -29.39 24.15 26.75
#